data_AF-U1YAQ3-F1
#
_entry.id   AF-U1YAQ3-F1
#
_cell.length_a   1.000
_cell.length_b   1.000
_cell.length_c   1.000
_cell.angle_alpha   90.00
_cell.angle_beta   90.00
_cell.angle_gamma   90.00
#
_symmetry.space_group_name_H-M   'P 1'
#
loop_
_entity.id
_entity.type
_entity.pdbx_description
1 polymer ?
#
loop_
_entity_poly.entity_id
_entity_poly.type
_entity_poly.pdbx_seq_one_letter_code
_entity_poly.pdbx_strand_id
1 'polypeptide(L)' 'MPVEEGLGPESCWNTCILQYVVEDKFAVTMSRSGITDLLYRLHLHYTRPTYIGQD' A
#
# COMPACT_ATOMS: atom_id res chain seq x y z
N MET A 1 -16.42 5.65 4.86
CA MET A 1 -16.36 5.20 3.43
C MET A 1 -14.90 5.00 3.05
N PRO A 2 -14.54 4.09 2.12
CA PRO A 2 -13.13 3.81 1.76
C PRO A 2 -12.28 5.05 1.42
N VAL A 3 -12.94 6.11 0.93
CA VAL A 3 -12.37 7.45 0.68
C VAL A 3 -11.85 8.13 1.96
N GLU A 4 -12.53 8.00 3.09
CA GLU A 4 -12.14 8.60 4.38
C GLU A 4 -10.94 7.87 5.00
N GLU A 5 -10.69 6.63 4.58
CA GLU A 5 -9.57 5.79 5.04
C GLU A 5 -8.36 5.85 4.10
N GLY A 6 -8.41 6.63 3.02
CA GLY A 6 -7.34 6.69 2.02
C GLY A 6 -7.16 5.39 1.22
N LEU A 7 -8.26 4.66 1.02
CA LEU A 7 -8.33 3.40 0.27
C LEU A 7 -9.10 3.55 -1.05
N GLY A 8 -9.33 4.78 -1.51
CA GLY A 8 -9.95 5.04 -2.80
C GLY A 8 -8.97 4.92 -3.97
N PRO A 9 -9.47 4.82 -5.22
CA PRO A 9 -8.64 4.77 -6.42
C PRO A 9 -7.74 6.02 -6.61
N GLU A 10 -8.11 7.14 -6.01
CA GLU A 10 -7.30 8.37 -5.93
C GLU A 10 -6.16 8.31 -4.90
N SER A 11 -6.13 7.28 -4.06
CA SER A 11 -5.12 7.14 -3.01
C SER A 11 -3.83 6.58 -3.57
N CYS A 12 -2.70 7.18 -3.20
CA CYS A 12 -1.39 6.69 -3.57
C CYS A 12 -1.09 5.40 -2.78
N TRP A 13 -1.46 4.25 -3.34
CA TRP A 13 -1.27 2.91 -2.76
C TRP A 13 0.21 2.55 -2.64
N ASN A 14 0.89 3.15 -1.67
CA ASN A 14 2.27 2.85 -1.33
C ASN A 14 2.34 1.66 -0.36
N THR A 15 3.56 1.14 -0.14
CA THR A 15 3.78 -0.05 0.70
C THR A 15 3.39 0.14 2.17
N CYS A 16 3.33 1.37 2.70
CA CYS A 16 2.88 1.63 4.07
C CYS A 16 1.36 1.48 4.20
N ILE A 17 0.59 2.04 3.26
CA ILE A 17 -0.88 1.90 3.23
C ILE A 17 -1.25 0.43 3.01
N LEU A 18 -0.57 -0.23 2.07
CA LEU A 18 -0.78 -1.66 1.80
C LEU A 18 -0.44 -2.53 3.02
N GLN A 19 0.61 -2.19 3.77
CA GLN A 19 0.92 -2.86 5.03
C GLN A 19 -0.25 -2.75 6.01
N TYR A 20 -0.71 -1.53 6.30
CA TYR A 20 -1.81 -1.29 7.24
C TYR A 20 -3.07 -2.09 6.86
N VAL A 21 -3.46 -2.08 5.59
CA VAL A 21 -4.65 -2.79 5.09
C VAL A 21 -4.52 -4.29 5.24
N VAL A 22 -3.35 -4.86 4.95
CA VAL A 22 -3.11 -6.29 5.08
C VAL A 22 -3.14 -6.70 6.56
N GLU A 23 -2.53 -5.91 7.43
CA GLU A 23 -2.50 -6.21 8.86
C GLU A 23 -3.91 -6.11 9.49
N ASP A 24 -4.68 -5.08 9.13
CA ASP A 24 -6.06 -4.88 9.60
C ASP A 24 -7.01 -5.98 9.11
N LYS A 25 -6.99 -6.29 7.80
CA LYS A 25 -7.95 -7.24 7.21
C LYS A 25 -7.67 -8.70 7.52
N PHE A 26 -6.40 -9.06 7.71
CA PHE A 26 -6.01 -10.46 7.88
C PHE A 26 -5.49 -10.77 9.30
N ALA A 27 -5.47 -9.79 10.21
CA ALA A 27 -4.96 -9.92 11.58
C ALA A 27 -3.54 -10.51 11.63
N VAL A 28 -2.70 -10.13 10.67
CA VAL A 28 -1.28 -10.53 10.58
C VAL A 28 -0.39 -9.31 10.85
N THR A 29 0.89 -9.55 11.07
CA THR A 29 1.92 -8.50 11.04
C THR A 29 2.87 -8.81 9.90
N MET A 30 3.22 -7.80 9.10
CA MET A 30 4.07 -8.00 7.93
C MET A 30 5.02 -6.83 7.71
N SER A 31 6.29 -7.11 7.48
CA SER A 31 7.26 -6.07 7.14
C SER A 31 6.96 -5.45 5.77
N ARG A 32 7.45 -4.22 5.54
CA ARG A 32 7.38 -3.58 4.21
C ARG A 32 8.06 -4.39 3.10
N SER A 33 9.13 -5.13 3.42
CA SER A 33 9.78 -6.05 2.48
C SER A 33 8.88 -7.26 2.17
N GLY A 34 8.18 -7.79 3.18
CA GLY A 34 7.17 -8.83 3.00
C GLY A 34 6.01 -8.39 2.12
N ILE A 35 5.54 -7.15 2.28
CA ILE A 35 4.51 -6.56 1.39
C ILE A 35 5.02 -6.46 -0.05
N THR A 36 6.28 -6.04 -0.25
CA THR A 36 6.87 -5.97 -1.59
C THR A 36 6.94 -7.35 -2.25
N ASP A 37 7.37 -8.37 -1.51
CA ASP A 37 7.43 -9.76 -1.99
C ASP A 37 6.03 -10.34 -2.26
N LEU A 38 5.06 -10.06 -1.38
CA LEU A 38 3.67 -10.45 -1.58
C LEU A 38 3.10 -9.90 -2.88
N LEU A 39 3.28 -8.60 -3.14
CA LEU A 39 2.82 -7.94 -4.36
C LEU A 39 3.50 -8.55 -5.60
N TYR A 40 4.81 -8.79 -5.52
CA TYR A 40 5.56 -9.43 -6.60
C TYR A 40 5.02 -10.82 -6.94
N ARG A 41 4.78 -11.68 -5.93
CA ARG A 41 4.24 -13.03 -6.11
C ARG A 41 2.83 -13.02 -6.72
N LEU A 42 2.03 -12.02 -6.38
CA LEU A 42 0.67 -11.85 -6.89
C LEU A 42 0.60 -11.10 -8.23
N HIS A 43 1.74 -10.69 -8.81
CA HIS A 43 1.80 -9.84 -10.01
C HIS A 43 1.01 -8.53 -9.86
N LEU A 44 1.00 -7.97 -8.64
CA LEU A 44 0.36 -6.70 -8.32
C LEU A 44 1.39 -5.58 -8.27
N HIS A 45 0.98 -4.40 -8.73
CA HIS A 45 1.78 -3.19 -8.67
C HIS A 45 1.24 -2.25 -7.59
N TYR A 46 2.13 -1.46 -7.02
CA TYR A 46 1.80 -0.40 -6.06
C TYR A 46 2.23 0.94 -6.62
N THR A 47 1.56 2.02 -6.20
CA THR A 47 1.96 3.37 -6.59
C THR A 47 3.18 3.76 -5.78
N ARG A 48 4.31 4.00 -6.46
CA ARG A 48 5.49 4.60 -5.84
C ARG A 48 5.34 6.12 -5.98
N PRO A 49 5.02 6.87 -4.91
CA PRO A 49 5.03 8.32 -4.99
C PRO A 49 6.48 8.74 -5.24
N THR A 50 6.78 9.10 -6.48
CA THR A 50 7.92 9.96 -6.76
C THR A 50 7.51 11.33 -6.27
N TYR A 51 8.03 11.73 -5.11
CA TYR A 51 8.02 13.14 -4.73
C TYR A 51 8.81 13.88 -5.82
N ILE A 52 8.11 14.33 -6.85
CA ILE A 52 8.59 15.44 -7.67
C ILE A 52 8.49 16.61 -6.71
N GLY A 53 9.62 17.02 -6.14
CA GLY A 53 9.67 18.23 -5.32
C GLY A 53 8.97 19.34 -6.09
N GLN A 54 7.92 19.90 -5.51
CA GLN A 54 7.37 21.15 -6.02
C GLN A 54 8.41 22.22 -5.71
N ASP A 55 9.16 22.61 -6.74
CA ASP A 55 9.91 23.88 -6.81
C ASP A 55 9.32 24.67 -7.98
#